data_AF-A0AAD9XKR8-F1
#
_entry.id   AF-A0AAD9XKR8-F1
#
_cell.length_a   1.000
_cell.length_b   1.000
_cell.length_c   1.000
_cell.angle_alpha   90.00
_cell.angle_beta   90.00
_cell.angle_gamma   90.00
#
_symmetry.space_group_name_H-M   'P 1'
#
loop_
_entity.id
_entity.type
_entity.pdbx_description
1 polymer ?
#
loop_
_entity_poly.entity_id
_entity_poly.type
_entity_poly.pdbx_seq_one_letter_code
_entity_poly.pdbx_strand_id
1 'polypeptide(L)'
;MGVNPVSDPEFWDIPDAIRNRNVLPYEKNNLSGRPNKLRIPSAGEKRKLHYYSKCGKKGHKKNTCQEPSSSTNKPAKKARSCSICKKEGHKRLKCPDKPPEPILINMEEQKIDGPPVI
;
A
#
# COMPACT_ATOMS: atom_id res chain seq x y z
N MET A 1 41.32 -16.17 -7.01
CA MET A 1 40.48 -17.38 -6.87
C MET A 1 39.75 -17.59 -8.20
N GLY A 2 40.15 -18.61 -8.97
CA GLY A 2 39.48 -18.96 -10.22
C GLY A 2 38.33 -19.91 -9.93
N VAL A 3 37.15 -19.67 -10.53
CA VAL A 3 36.09 -20.66 -10.58
C VAL A 3 36.48 -21.72 -11.62
N ASN A 4 36.48 -22.99 -11.23
CA ASN A 4 36.70 -24.08 -12.18
C ASN A 4 35.46 -24.16 -13.10
N PRO A 5 35.61 -24.14 -14.43
CA PRO A 5 34.46 -24.27 -15.31
C PRO A 5 33.79 -25.62 -15.07
N VAL A 6 32.46 -25.59 -15.04
CA VAL A 6 31.66 -26.82 -15.04
C VAL A 6 31.88 -27.50 -16.39
N SER A 7 32.19 -28.79 -16.39
CA SER A 7 32.42 -29.60 -17.60
C SER A 7 31.14 -29.72 -18.44
N ASP A 8 31.31 -29.96 -19.74
CA ASP A 8 30.18 -30.05 -20.67
C ASP A 8 29.17 -31.12 -20.22
N PRO A 9 27.85 -30.83 -20.25
CA PRO A 9 26.82 -31.75 -19.80
C PRO A 9 26.77 -33.09 -20.53
N GLU A 10 27.36 -33.18 -21.74
CA GLU A 10 27.46 -34.42 -22.52
C GLU A 10 28.33 -35.48 -21.83
N PHE A 11 29.32 -35.05 -21.01
CA PHE A 11 30.21 -35.95 -20.30
C PHE A 11 29.73 -36.29 -18.89
N TRP A 12 28.49 -35.94 -18.54
CA TRP A 12 27.95 -36.28 -17.23
C TRP A 12 27.39 -37.69 -17.27
N ASP A 13 27.93 -38.57 -16.44
CA ASP A 13 27.38 -39.90 -16.18
C ASP A 13 26.09 -39.77 -15.34
N ILE A 14 24.97 -39.48 -16.01
CA ILE A 14 23.65 -39.33 -15.38
C ILE A 14 22.89 -40.67 -15.51
N PRO A 15 22.63 -41.38 -14.39
CA PRO A 15 21.86 -42.63 -14.41
C PRO A 15 20.45 -42.45 -15.00
N ASP A 16 19.93 -43.49 -15.66
CA ASP A 16 18.60 -43.47 -16.31
C ASP A 16 17.46 -43.12 -15.35
N ALA A 17 17.58 -43.51 -14.07
CA ALA A 17 16.60 -43.18 -13.04
C ALA A 17 16.47 -41.66 -12.78
N ILE A 18 17.54 -40.89 -13.05
CA ILE A 18 17.54 -39.42 -12.94
C ILE A 18 17.13 -38.81 -14.27
N ARG A 19 17.70 -39.30 -15.39
CA ARG A 19 17.41 -38.80 -16.74
C ARG A 19 15.92 -38.88 -17.09
N ASN A 20 15.26 -39.96 -16.68
CA ASN A 20 13.86 -40.23 -16.99
C ASN A 20 12.91 -39.82 -15.85
N ARG A 21 13.39 -39.10 -14.84
CA ARG A 21 12.55 -38.64 -13.72
C ARG A 21 11.60 -37.56 -14.21
N ASN A 22 10.32 -37.88 -14.30
CA ASN A 22 9.29 -36.87 -14.54
C ASN A 22 9.10 -36.02 -13.28
N VAL A 23 9.68 -34.81 -13.27
CA VAL A 23 9.48 -33.84 -12.19
C VAL A 23 8.23 -33.04 -12.50
N LEU A 24 7.17 -33.24 -11.71
CA LEU A 24 5.95 -32.47 -11.85
C LEU A 24 6.23 -30.97 -11.65
N PRO A 25 5.60 -30.08 -12.44
CA PRO A 25 5.65 -28.66 -12.20
C PRO A 25 5.24 -28.32 -10.77
N TYR A 26 5.88 -27.31 -10.18
CA TYR A 26 5.49 -26.85 -8.85
C TYR A 26 4.11 -26.17 -8.90
N GLU A 27 3.10 -26.85 -8.37
CA GLU A 27 1.73 -26.34 -8.25
C GLU A 27 1.66 -25.28 -7.14
N LYS A 28 1.67 -24.00 -7.54
CA LYS A 28 1.47 -22.87 -6.63
C LYS A 28 -0.01 -22.73 -6.25
N ASN A 29 -0.46 -23.48 -5.25
CA ASN A 29 -1.82 -23.33 -4.69
C ASN A 29 -1.97 -22.17 -3.69
N ASN A 30 -0.96 -21.32 -3.54
CA ASN A 30 -1.03 -20.15 -2.68
C ASN A 30 -1.67 -19.00 -3.45
N LEU A 31 -2.96 -18.74 -3.19
CA LEU A 31 -3.58 -17.47 -3.52
C LEU A 31 -2.69 -16.34 -2.98
N SER A 32 -2.38 -15.37 -3.83
CA SER A 32 -1.62 -14.19 -3.45
C SER A 32 -2.34 -13.46 -2.31
N GLY A 33 -1.62 -13.24 -1.20
CA GLY A 33 -2.13 -12.52 -0.04
C GLY A 33 -2.06 -13.32 1.26
N ARG A 34 -2.66 -12.73 2.30
CA ARG A 34 -2.65 -13.33 3.63
C ARG A 34 -3.64 -14.49 3.67
N PRO A 35 -3.23 -15.69 4.13
CA PRO A 35 -4.15 -16.80 4.34
C PRO A 35 -5.32 -16.36 5.23
N ASN A 36 -6.55 -16.77 4.89
CA ASN A 36 -7.74 -16.55 5.72
C ASN A 36 -7.73 -17.50 6.95
N LYS A 37 -6.61 -17.52 7.66
CA LYS A 37 -6.45 -18.17 8.96
C LYS A 37 -6.43 -17.06 10.00
N LEU A 38 -7.02 -17.34 11.17
CA LEU A 38 -6.97 -16.41 12.29
C LEU A 38 -5.51 -16.04 12.60
N ARG A 39 -5.28 -14.76 12.90
CA ARG A 39 -3.96 -14.29 13.31
C ARG A 39 -3.54 -15.01 14.60
N ILE A 40 -2.35 -15.60 14.60
CA ILE A 40 -1.69 -16.06 15.81
C ILE A 40 -1.01 -14.84 16.46
N PRO A 41 -1.35 -14.47 17.72
CA PRO A 41 -0.69 -13.38 18.42
C PRO A 41 0.73 -13.77 18.85
N SER A 42 1.62 -12.78 18.96
CA SER A 42 2.96 -12.99 19.51
C SER A 42 2.91 -13.25 21.02
N ALA A 43 3.99 -13.82 21.58
CA ALA A 43 4.12 -13.98 23.03
C ALA A 43 3.96 -12.62 23.75
N GLY A 44 3.08 -12.57 24.75
CA GLY A 44 2.74 -11.35 25.50
C GLY A 44 1.71 -10.43 24.82
N GLU A 45 1.31 -10.70 23.57
CA GLU A 45 0.34 -9.87 22.88
C GLU A 45 -1.11 -10.20 23.30
N LYS A 46 -1.78 -9.23 23.93
CA LYS A 46 -3.19 -9.38 24.33
C LYS A 46 -4.10 -9.36 23.10
N ARG A 47 -5.00 -10.34 23.00
CA ARG A 47 -6.06 -10.30 21.98
C ARG A 47 -6.98 -9.10 22.24
N LYS A 48 -6.94 -8.11 21.35
CA LYS A 48 -7.88 -6.98 21.39
C LYS A 48 -9.23 -7.44 20.85
N LEU A 49 -10.21 -7.58 21.74
CA LEU A 49 -11.60 -7.79 21.33
C LEU A 49 -12.13 -6.55 20.62
N HIS A 50 -12.80 -6.76 19.49
CA HIS A 50 -13.50 -5.71 18.76
C HIS A 50 -14.70 -5.20 19.59
N TYR A 51 -14.90 -3.88 19.64
CA TYR A 51 -16.09 -3.26 20.23
C TYR A 51 -17.07 -2.87 19.13
N TYR A 52 -18.36 -3.10 19.32
CA TYR A 52 -19.36 -2.66 18.35
C TYR A 52 -19.85 -1.25 18.71
N SER A 53 -19.62 -0.27 17.84
CA SER A 53 -19.83 1.16 18.16
C SER A 53 -21.26 1.55 18.53
N LYS A 54 -22.28 0.79 18.10
CA LYS A 54 -23.68 1.15 18.44
C LYS A 54 -24.06 0.72 19.85
N CYS A 55 -23.69 -0.48 20.27
CA CYS A 55 -24.03 -0.99 21.61
C CYS A 55 -22.90 -0.78 22.63
N GLY A 56 -21.69 -0.45 22.19
CA GLY A 56 -20.51 -0.22 23.04
C GLY A 56 -19.88 -1.48 23.65
N LYS A 57 -20.49 -2.66 23.48
CA LYS A 57 -20.00 -3.92 24.08
C LYS A 57 -18.94 -4.59 23.18
N LYS A 58 -18.04 -5.37 23.81
CA LYS A 58 -16.95 -6.10 23.14
C LYS A 58 -17.39 -7.50 22.71
N GLY A 59 -16.68 -8.08 21.74
CA GLY A 59 -16.75 -9.52 21.45
C GLY A 59 -17.78 -9.94 20.40
N HIS A 60 -18.49 -9.01 19.77
CA HIS A 60 -19.45 -9.33 18.70
C HIS A 60 -19.38 -8.34 17.52
N LYS A 61 -20.05 -8.72 16.43
CA LYS A 61 -20.15 -7.93 15.19
C LYS A 61 -21.57 -7.38 15.04
N LYS A 62 -21.77 -6.44 14.10
CA LYS A 62 -23.08 -5.83 13.82
C LYS A 62 -24.22 -6.85 13.66
N ASN A 63 -23.97 -7.95 12.96
CA ASN A 63 -24.96 -9.00 12.66
C ASN A 63 -25.23 -9.97 13.82
N THR A 64 -24.42 -9.91 14.89
CA THR A 64 -24.53 -10.74 16.10
C THR A 64 -24.84 -9.89 17.34
N CYS A 65 -25.15 -8.61 17.14
CA CYS A 65 -25.56 -7.70 18.20
C CYS A 65 -27.04 -7.94 18.52
N GLN A 66 -27.34 -8.33 19.76
CA GLN A 66 -28.70 -8.58 20.24
C GLN A 66 -29.39 -7.32 20.78
N GLU A 67 -28.62 -6.24 21.03
CA GLU A 67 -29.17 -4.96 21.45
C GLU A 67 -29.97 -4.31 20.31
N PRO A 68 -31.15 -3.72 20.60
CA PRO A 68 -31.88 -2.95 19.61
C PRO A 68 -30.98 -1.81 19.12
N SER A 69 -30.96 -1.57 17.81
CA SER A 69 -30.12 -0.51 17.25
C SER A 69 -30.67 0.85 17.67
N SER A 70 -30.30 1.33 18.85
CA SER A 70 -30.65 2.65 19.32
C SER A 70 -29.99 3.66 18.38
N SER A 71 -30.84 4.37 17.63
CA SER A 71 -30.49 5.49 16.77
C SER A 71 -30.03 6.63 17.66
N THR A 72 -28.78 6.60 18.10
CA THR A 72 -28.25 7.63 19.00
C THR A 72 -28.03 8.92 18.22
N ASN A 73 -28.63 9.98 18.76
CA ASN A 73 -28.41 11.38 18.44
C ASN A 73 -26.94 11.64 18.08
N LYS A 74 -26.64 11.74 16.77
CA LYS A 74 -25.31 12.14 16.33
C LYS A 74 -25.18 13.63 16.61
N PRO A 75 -24.13 14.10 17.31
CA PRO A 75 -23.85 15.53 17.34
C PRO A 75 -23.74 16.03 15.90
N ALA A 76 -24.36 17.17 15.61
CA ALA A 76 -24.33 17.77 14.29
C ALA A 76 -22.88 17.82 13.80
N LYS A 77 -22.59 17.20 12.66
CA LYS A 77 -21.24 17.20 12.08
C LYS A 77 -20.87 18.65 11.82
N LYS A 78 -19.78 19.13 12.42
CA LYS A 78 -19.20 20.44 12.10
C LYS A 78 -18.96 20.51 10.58
N ALA A 79 -19.38 21.60 9.97
CA ALA A 79 -19.20 21.80 8.54
C ALA A 79 -17.70 21.79 8.19
N ARG A 80 -17.38 21.26 7.01
CA ARG A 80 -15.99 21.12 6.56
C ARG A 80 -15.50 22.47 6.08
N SER A 81 -14.49 23.02 6.73
CA SER A 81 -13.79 24.23 6.27
C SER A 81 -12.79 23.93 5.16
N CYS A 82 -12.54 24.91 4.29
CA CYS A 82 -11.52 24.83 3.25
C CYS A 82 -10.12 24.87 3.84
N SER A 83 -9.21 24.02 3.36
CA SER A 83 -7.82 24.01 3.86
C SER A 83 -6.95 25.15 3.36
N ILE A 84 -7.39 25.91 2.35
CA ILE A 84 -6.65 27.08 1.82
C ILE A 84 -7.03 28.33 2.63
N CYS A 85 -8.32 28.68 2.69
CA CYS A 85 -8.77 29.92 3.32
C CYS A 85 -9.54 29.75 4.64
N LYS A 86 -9.71 28.52 5.13
CA LYS A 86 -10.39 28.18 6.42
C LYS A 86 -11.88 28.56 6.51
N LYS A 87 -12.48 29.11 5.44
CA LYS A 87 -13.93 29.40 5.35
C LYS A 87 -14.72 28.15 4.94
N GLU A 88 -15.99 28.09 5.33
CA GLU A 88 -16.93 27.03 4.95
C GLU A 88 -17.59 27.35 3.59
N GLY A 89 -18.50 26.47 3.12
CA GLY A 89 -19.32 26.73 1.93
C GLY A 89 -18.70 26.39 0.57
N HIS A 90 -17.44 25.97 0.52
CA HIS A 90 -16.78 25.57 -0.73
C HIS A 90 -15.77 24.43 -0.54
N LYS A 91 -15.43 23.77 -1.65
CA LYS A 91 -14.36 22.75 -1.69
C LYS A 91 -13.03 23.43 -2.04
N ARG A 92 -11.91 22.86 -1.58
CA ARG A 92 -10.54 23.32 -1.91
C ARG A 92 -10.33 23.64 -3.40
N LEU A 93 -10.89 22.82 -4.28
CA LEU A 93 -10.80 22.97 -5.74
C LEU A 93 -11.43 24.27 -6.29
N LYS A 94 -12.48 24.77 -5.62
CA LYS A 94 -13.21 25.99 -6.00
C LYS A 94 -12.96 27.11 -4.97
N CYS A 95 -11.78 27.12 -4.34
CA CYS A 95 -11.44 28.15 -3.38
C CYS A 95 -11.15 29.47 -4.13
N PRO A 96 -11.83 30.58 -3.77
CA PRO A 96 -11.58 31.88 -4.40
C PRO A 96 -10.16 32.40 -4.10
N ASP A 97 -9.57 31.97 -2.99
CA ASP A 97 -8.23 32.34 -2.55
C ASP A 97 -7.16 31.32 -2.98
N LYS A 98 -7.40 30.52 -4.05
CA LYS A 98 -6.39 29.58 -4.56
C LYS A 98 -5.18 30.39 -5.06
N PRO A 99 -3.94 30.09 -4.62
CA PRO A 99 -2.77 30.78 -5.14
C PRO A 99 -2.65 30.55 -6.66
N PRO A 100 -2.20 31.56 -7.41
CA PRO A 100 -1.92 31.40 -8.85
C PRO A 100 -0.90 30.28 -9.04
N GLU A 101 -1.07 29.50 -10.10
CA GLU A 101 -0.12 28.44 -10.47
C GLU A 101 1.29 29.06 -10.55
N PRO A 102 2.33 28.44 -9.96
CA PRO A 102 3.67 29.00 -10.02
C PRO A 102 4.12 29.05 -11.49
N ILE A 103 4.42 30.26 -11.96
CA ILE A 103 5.00 30.48 -13.29
C ILE A 103 6.40 29.87 -13.27
N LEU A 104 6.61 28.78 -14.00
CA LEU A 104 7.94 28.25 -14.26
C LEU A 104 8.63 29.24 -15.20
N ILE A 105 9.46 30.13 -14.65
CA ILE A 105 10.30 31.02 -15.44
C ILE A 105 11.43 30.16 -16.00
N ASN A 106 11.34 29.81 -17.29
CA ASN A 106 12.43 29.15 -18.01
C ASN A 106 13.61 30.13 -18.11
N MET A 107 14.76 29.72 -17.57
CA MET A 107 16.00 30.49 -17.59
C MET A 107 16.68 30.23 -18.94
N GLU A 108 16.35 31.02 -19.96
CA GLU A 108 17.01 30.91 -21.26
C GLU A 108 18.47 31.41 -21.14
N GLU A 109 19.42 30.52 -21.42
CA GLU A 109 20.86 30.75 -21.30
C GLU A 109 21.31 31.91 -22.21
N GLN A 110 21.80 33.00 -21.59
CA GLN A 110 22.53 34.04 -22.28
C GLN A 110 23.96 33.55 -22.55
N LYS A 111 24.22 33.07 -23.77
CA LYS A 111 25.58 32.93 -24.30
C LYS A 111 26.19 34.33 -24.39
N ILE A 112 27.19 34.59 -23.56
CA ILE A 112 28.02 35.79 -23.65
C ILE A 112 29.11 35.44 -24.66
N ASP A 113 29.04 36.05 -25.85
CA ASP A 113 30.08 35.93 -26.87
C ASP A 113 31.39 36.52 -26.33
N GLY A 114 32.42 35.67 -26.20
CA GLY A 114 33.75 36.08 -25.76
C GLY A 114 34.42 37.03 -26.76
N PRO A 115 35.28 37.94 -26.30
CA PRO A 115 35.90 38.93 -27.18
C PRO A 115 36.93 38.29 -28.12
N PRO A 116 37.20 38.91 -29.28
CA PRO A 116 38.13 38.37 -30.26
C PRO A 116 39.56 38.43 -29.72
N VAL A 117 40.27 37.30 -29.83
CA VAL A 117 41.71 37.23 -29.59
C VAL A 117 42.42 37.83 -30.79
N ILE A 118 43.35 38.77 -30.52
CA ILE A 118 44.20 39.50 -31.46
C ILE A 118 45.23 38.57 -32.11
#